data_AF-A0A961IKD6-F1
#
_entry.id   AF-A0A961IKD6-F1
#
_cell.length_a   1.000
_cell.length_b   1.000
_cell.length_c   1.000
_cell.angle_alpha   90.00
_cell.angle_beta   90.00
_cell.angle_gamma   90.00
#
_symmetry.space_group_name_H-M   'P 1'
#
loop_
_entity.id
_entity.type
_entity.pdbx_description
1 polymer ?
#
loop_
_entity_poly.entity_id
_entity_poly.type
_entity_poly.pdbx_seq_one_letter_code
_entity_poly.pdbx_strand_id
1 'polypeptide(L)'
;MQSIVKFLIPAPLSVLLLLATAGCEEERPVSQAVEASYVAIAVIGDVSADGQPVERGQVLSGGTRLVVGARSFCDLQLRQPRGVTIRVNQNSEFVLEARQNQQATTYQSRIDRGSAVFASEQLAADEQLTVRTPTLVAAVRGTQFGVNVGQDQSTRVTVADGAVATRPSLGRAEELPPEVVESSEVLSNAITSLERSETTVSAGQELSFTAAQRDQTLSEAGLDEALAIPEISEAGEAPATPEEARERAARIDEQLRTRVAAENLQRLEQSQVQPAPADPGELQRVQAEVQQLTPVPPEELESVVGQPDQLRAILSERAETNRAAVQQKIEELYGQSSEGLELRDGRIIRGVVFQRGADYVVVNADGAVTIPASQVVGVTF
;
A
#
# COMPACT_ATOMS: atom_id res chain seq x y z
N MET A 1 73.23 -58.65 30.09
CA MET A 1 72.30 -57.86 30.93
C MET A 1 70.92 -58.05 30.29
N GLN A 2 70.14 -59.08 30.67
CA GLN A 2 69.05 -59.04 31.69
C GLN A 2 68.09 -57.86 31.43
N SER A 3 66.77 -57.97 31.21
CA SER A 3 65.72 -59.00 31.45
C SER A 3 64.55 -58.74 30.47
N ILE A 4 63.83 -59.73 29.91
CA ILE A 4 62.54 -60.32 30.39
C ILE A 4 61.61 -59.26 31.02
N VAL A 5 60.40 -59.00 30.51
CA VAL A 5 59.13 -59.59 31.00
C VAL A 5 57.96 -59.29 30.02
N LYS A 6 57.21 -60.33 29.65
CA LYS A 6 55.84 -60.34 29.08
C LYS A 6 54.81 -59.88 30.14
N PHE A 7 53.63 -59.42 29.69
CA PHE A 7 52.30 -59.35 30.36
C PHE A 7 51.70 -57.95 30.07
N LEU A 8 50.41 -57.70 29.92
CA LEU A 8 49.15 -58.44 29.75
C LEU A 8 48.10 -57.31 29.61
N ILE A 9 47.10 -57.51 28.77
CA ILE A 9 45.97 -56.58 28.55
C ILE A 9 45.20 -56.34 29.87
N PRO A 10 44.67 -55.12 30.10
CA PRO A 10 43.21 -55.00 30.17
C PRO A 10 42.65 -53.77 29.42
N ALA A 11 41.56 -53.99 28.69
CA ALA A 11 40.55 -52.97 28.37
C ALA A 11 39.67 -52.71 29.63
N PRO A 12 38.64 -51.85 29.62
CA PRO A 12 38.37 -50.63 28.84
C PRO A 12 38.05 -49.42 29.77
N LEU A 13 37.96 -48.20 29.25
CA LEU A 13 37.04 -47.22 29.85
C LEU A 13 36.54 -46.23 28.79
N SER A 14 35.33 -46.53 28.31
CA SER A 14 34.48 -45.66 27.52
C SER A 14 34.16 -44.39 28.31
N VAL A 15 34.65 -43.24 27.84
CA VAL A 15 34.10 -41.94 28.19
C VAL A 15 33.23 -41.52 27.02
N LEU A 16 31.95 -41.92 27.08
CA LEU A 16 30.91 -41.44 26.19
C LEU A 16 30.53 -40.03 26.66
N LEU A 17 31.13 -39.01 26.05
CA LEU A 17 30.77 -37.62 26.26
C LEU A 17 29.40 -37.39 25.58
N LEU A 18 28.32 -37.41 26.38
CA LEU A 18 27.00 -36.95 25.95
C LEU A 18 27.10 -35.46 25.59
N LEU A 19 27.28 -35.15 24.31
CA LEU A 19 26.93 -33.85 23.77
C LEU A 19 25.41 -33.77 23.79
N ALA A 20 24.87 -33.17 24.85
CA ALA A 20 23.50 -32.68 24.84
C ALA A 20 23.41 -31.64 23.71
N THR A 21 22.86 -32.05 22.57
CA THR A 21 22.35 -31.12 21.57
C THR A 21 21.14 -30.45 22.20
N ALA A 22 21.38 -29.39 22.98
CA ALA A 22 20.39 -28.35 23.13
C ALA A 22 20.14 -27.86 21.70
N GLY A 23 18.99 -28.26 21.14
CA GLY A 23 18.48 -27.64 19.94
C GLY A 23 18.32 -26.16 20.28
N CYS A 24 19.29 -25.35 19.87
CA CYS A 24 19.00 -23.96 19.57
C CYS A 24 18.00 -24.02 18.43
N GLU A 25 16.72 -23.98 18.78
CA GLU A 25 15.68 -23.51 17.89
C GLU A 25 16.13 -22.11 17.49
N GLU A 26 16.72 -22.01 16.31
CA GLU A 26 17.20 -20.77 15.75
C GLU A 26 15.96 -19.89 15.60
N GLU A 27 15.77 -18.96 16.54
CA GLU A 27 14.57 -18.13 16.60
C GLU A 27 14.42 -17.44 15.26
N ARG A 28 13.36 -17.80 14.52
CA ARG A 28 13.05 -17.12 13.26
C ARG A 28 12.91 -15.63 13.58
N PRO A 29 13.75 -14.78 12.98
CA PRO A 29 13.79 -13.36 13.26
C PRO A 29 12.51 -12.74 12.73
N VAL A 30 11.76 -12.15 13.65
CA VAL A 30 10.41 -11.62 13.45
C VAL A 30 10.47 -10.31 12.67
N SER A 31 9.65 -10.16 11.63
CA SER A 31 9.48 -8.89 10.91
C SER A 31 9.01 -7.78 11.85
N GLN A 32 9.62 -6.60 11.72
CA GLN A 32 9.37 -5.47 12.60
C GLN A 32 8.62 -4.37 11.84
N ALA A 33 7.64 -3.76 12.51
CA ALA A 33 7.05 -2.53 12.02
C ALA A 33 8.12 -1.42 11.95
N VAL A 34 8.24 -0.77 10.80
CA VAL A 34 9.12 0.39 10.62
C VAL A 34 8.27 1.60 10.30
N GLU A 35 8.70 2.77 10.76
CA GLU A 35 7.97 4.00 10.55
C GLU A 35 8.00 4.42 9.07
N ALA A 36 6.95 4.05 8.34
CA ALA A 36 6.67 4.63 7.02
C ALA A 36 6.26 6.09 7.18
N SER A 37 6.57 6.92 6.18
CA SER A 37 6.03 8.28 6.17
C SER A 37 5.98 8.87 4.77
N TYR A 38 5.02 9.77 4.60
CA TYR A 38 4.71 10.39 3.31
C TYR A 38 4.28 11.84 3.49
N VAL A 39 4.48 12.64 2.45
CA VAL A 39 4.15 14.06 2.42
C VAL A 39 3.00 14.28 1.46
N ALA A 40 1.98 15.01 1.90
CA ALA A 40 0.89 15.47 1.03
C ALA A 40 1.40 16.62 0.14
N ILE A 41 1.78 16.32 -1.11
CA ILE A 41 2.35 17.30 -2.03
C ILE A 41 1.28 18.17 -2.70
N ALA A 42 0.09 17.60 -2.94
CA ALA A 42 -1.10 18.32 -3.39
C ALA A 42 -2.34 17.80 -2.66
N VAL A 43 -3.23 18.71 -2.28
CA VAL A 43 -4.48 18.39 -1.58
C VAL A 43 -5.59 19.24 -2.18
N ILE A 44 -6.53 18.61 -2.87
CA ILE A 44 -7.66 19.28 -3.51
C ILE A 44 -8.96 18.70 -2.99
N GLY A 45 -9.85 19.57 -2.52
CA GLY A 45 -11.17 19.20 -2.01
C GLY A 45 -11.13 18.66 -0.57
N ASP A 46 -12.01 17.70 -0.29
CA ASP A 46 -12.17 17.07 1.02
C ASP A 46 -11.22 15.87 1.15
N VAL A 47 -10.13 16.07 1.90
CA VAL A 47 -9.13 15.05 2.20
C VAL A 47 -8.91 15.04 3.69
N SER A 48 -9.03 13.86 4.29
CA SER A 48 -8.82 13.68 5.73
C SER A 48 -7.89 12.51 6.03
N ALA A 49 -7.10 12.66 7.09
CA ALA A 49 -6.24 11.66 7.69
C ALA A 49 -6.75 11.39 9.10
N ASP A 50 -7.21 10.17 9.38
CA ASP A 50 -7.85 9.79 10.65
C ASP A 50 -8.98 10.74 11.08
N GLY A 51 -9.71 11.25 10.09
CA GLY A 51 -10.83 12.18 10.28
C GLY A 51 -10.42 13.65 10.48
N GLN A 52 -9.12 13.97 10.48
CA GLN A 52 -8.64 15.36 10.49
C GLN A 52 -8.33 15.84 9.07
N PRO A 53 -8.68 17.08 8.71
CA PRO A 53 -8.33 17.63 7.40
C PRO A 53 -6.82 17.57 7.13
N VAL A 54 -6.45 17.24 5.89
CA VAL A 54 -5.05 17.22 5.45
C VAL A 54 -4.70 18.55 4.81
N GLU A 55 -3.52 19.08 5.12
CA GLU A 55 -2.97 20.27 4.47
C GLU A 55 -1.81 19.91 3.53
N ARG A 56 -1.59 20.73 2.49
CA ARG A 56 -0.39 20.63 1.67
C ARG A 56 0.88 20.78 2.52
N GLY A 57 1.84 19.91 2.29
CA GLY A 57 3.10 19.82 3.04
C GLY A 57 2.98 19.09 4.37
N GLN A 58 1.78 18.61 4.74
CA GLN A 58 1.63 17.79 5.93
C GLN A 58 2.36 16.46 5.75
N VAL A 59 3.10 16.10 6.78
CA VAL A 59 3.71 14.78 6.94
C VAL A 59 2.69 13.87 7.59
N LEU A 60 2.47 12.71 6.98
CA LEU A 60 1.60 11.66 7.48
C LEU A 60 2.44 10.43 7.82
N SER A 61 2.14 9.80 8.95
CA SER A 61 2.81 8.59 9.42
C SER A 61 2.16 7.34 8.83
N GLY A 62 2.93 6.26 8.71
CA GLY A 62 2.40 4.95 8.35
C GLY A 62 1.25 4.52 9.28
N GLY A 63 0.30 3.78 8.73
CA GLY A 63 -0.93 3.36 9.41
C GLY A 63 -2.05 4.41 9.43
N THR A 64 -1.77 5.65 9.05
CA THR A 64 -2.80 6.71 8.94
C THR A 64 -3.82 6.36 7.87
N ARG A 65 -5.11 6.47 8.21
CA ARG A 65 -6.22 6.26 7.28
C ARG A 65 -6.52 7.54 6.50
N LEU A 66 -6.07 7.59 5.25
CA LEU A 66 -6.39 8.67 4.32
C LEU A 66 -7.73 8.41 3.63
N VAL A 67 -8.65 9.36 3.73
CA VAL A 67 -9.94 9.35 3.05
C VAL A 67 -10.03 10.55 2.12
N VAL A 68 -10.27 10.28 0.83
CA VAL A 68 -10.46 11.30 -0.20
C VAL A 68 -11.92 11.30 -0.62
N GLY A 69 -12.61 12.43 -0.39
CA GLY A 69 -14.02 12.59 -0.68
C GLY A 69 -14.34 12.72 -2.17
N ALA A 70 -15.61 13.01 -2.49
CA ALA A 70 -16.02 13.30 -3.85
C ALA A 70 -15.33 14.59 -4.38
N ARG A 71 -15.06 14.66 -5.68
CA ARG A 71 -14.45 15.82 -6.36
C ARG A 71 -13.15 16.29 -5.71
N SER A 72 -12.38 15.33 -5.23
CA SER A 72 -11.18 15.55 -4.43
C SER A 72 -10.06 14.63 -4.89
N PHE A 73 -8.81 15.01 -4.65
CA PHE A 73 -7.66 14.12 -4.82
C PHE A 73 -6.53 14.56 -3.89
N CYS A 74 -5.64 13.62 -3.59
CA CYS A 74 -4.44 13.90 -2.82
C CYS A 74 -3.24 13.25 -3.49
N ASP A 75 -2.22 14.04 -3.78
CA ASP A 75 -0.94 13.54 -4.26
C ASP A 75 -0.02 13.39 -3.05
N LEU A 76 0.55 12.21 -2.89
CA LEU A 76 1.43 11.81 -1.81
C LEU A 76 2.79 11.48 -2.37
N GLN A 77 3.84 11.82 -1.65
CA GLN A 77 5.19 11.35 -1.94
C GLN A 77 5.77 10.65 -0.72
N LEU A 78 6.25 9.42 -0.91
CA LEU A 78 6.91 8.67 0.15
C LEU A 78 8.29 9.28 0.43
N ARG A 79 8.65 9.37 1.70
CA ARG A 79 10.02 9.73 2.09
C ARG A 79 10.96 8.56 1.91
N GLN A 80 10.47 7.37 2.25
CA GLN A 80 11.11 6.09 2.00
C GLN A 80 10.01 5.09 1.58
N PRO A 81 10.25 4.25 0.55
CA PRO A 81 11.43 4.27 -0.29
C PRO A 81 11.37 5.51 -1.21
N ARG A 82 12.53 5.96 -1.69
CA ARG A 82 12.59 7.15 -2.55
C ARG A 82 11.96 6.86 -3.92
N GLY A 83 11.52 7.92 -4.60
CA GLY A 83 11.03 7.81 -5.98
C GLY A 83 9.62 7.23 -6.11
N VAL A 84 8.84 7.16 -5.03
CA VAL A 84 7.44 6.72 -5.06
C VAL A 84 6.49 7.90 -4.82
N THR A 85 5.64 8.15 -5.81
CA THR A 85 4.58 9.17 -5.75
C THR A 85 3.24 8.52 -6.08
N ILE A 86 2.21 8.90 -5.34
CA ILE A 86 0.89 8.26 -5.38
C ILE A 86 -0.17 9.35 -5.46
N ARG A 87 -1.02 9.33 -6.50
CA ARG A 87 -2.27 10.08 -6.51
C ARG A 87 -3.38 9.21 -5.96
N VAL A 88 -4.00 9.60 -4.86
CA VAL A 88 -5.22 9.00 -4.33
C VAL A 88 -6.41 9.82 -4.83
N ASN A 89 -7.24 9.21 -5.66
CA ASN A 89 -8.37 9.89 -6.33
C ASN A 89 -9.61 9.95 -5.43
N GLN A 90 -10.64 10.66 -5.90
CA GLN A 90 -11.91 10.79 -5.20
C GLN A 90 -12.56 9.46 -4.80
N ASN A 91 -13.35 9.51 -3.72
CA ASN A 91 -14.08 8.37 -3.15
C ASN A 91 -13.17 7.19 -2.76
N SER A 92 -11.96 7.49 -2.32
CA SER A 92 -10.96 6.48 -2.00
C SER A 92 -10.61 6.43 -0.52
N GLU A 93 -10.17 5.26 -0.10
CA GLU A 93 -9.62 4.99 1.20
C GLU A 93 -8.26 4.32 1.04
N PHE A 94 -7.24 4.92 1.63
CA PHE A 94 -5.84 4.54 1.44
C PHE A 94 -5.11 4.49 2.77
N VAL A 95 -4.30 3.45 2.96
CA VAL A 95 -3.37 3.31 4.08
C VAL A 95 -2.00 2.91 3.54
N LEU A 96 -0.93 3.43 4.11
CA LEU A 96 0.44 2.98 3.83
C LEU A 96 1.08 2.47 5.12
N GLU A 97 1.69 1.30 5.06
CA GLU A 97 2.48 0.73 6.15
C GLU A 97 3.86 0.29 5.63
N ALA A 98 4.84 0.18 6.51
CA ALA A 98 6.14 -0.39 6.18
C ALA A 98 6.53 -1.44 7.21
N ARG A 99 7.10 -2.54 6.73
CA ARG A 99 7.58 -3.66 7.53
C ARG A 99 8.98 -4.02 7.07
N GLN A 100 9.87 -4.34 7.99
CA GLN A 100 11.22 -4.79 7.68
C GLN A 100 11.44 -6.20 8.21
N ASN A 101 11.83 -7.10 7.32
CA ASN A 101 12.35 -8.40 7.69
C ASN A 101 13.87 -8.46 7.39
N GLN A 102 14.49 -9.63 7.52
CA GLN A 102 15.93 -9.77 7.27
C GLN A 102 16.37 -9.48 5.82
N GLN A 103 15.44 -9.56 4.87
CA GLN A 103 15.75 -9.50 3.44
C GLN A 103 15.44 -8.13 2.86
N ALA A 104 14.32 -7.53 3.24
CA ALA A 104 13.84 -6.28 2.66
C ALA A 104 12.90 -5.51 3.60
N THR A 105 12.76 -4.23 3.32
CA THR A 105 11.66 -3.39 3.80
C THR A 105 10.55 -3.39 2.76
N THR A 106 9.38 -3.92 3.14
CA THR A 106 8.18 -3.92 2.32
C THR A 106 7.29 -2.76 2.72
N TYR A 107 7.06 -1.86 1.76
CA TYR A 107 6.09 -0.77 1.85
C TYR A 107 4.78 -1.22 1.22
N GLN A 108 3.76 -1.38 2.05
CA GLN A 108 2.48 -1.91 1.66
C GLN A 108 1.43 -0.80 1.66
N SER A 109 0.97 -0.44 0.46
CA SER A 109 -0.21 0.38 0.28
C SER A 109 -1.46 -0.49 0.31
N ARG A 110 -2.51 -0.05 0.99
CA ARG A 110 -3.82 -0.70 0.98
C ARG A 110 -4.86 0.25 0.42
N ILE A 111 -5.66 -0.23 -0.53
CA ILE A 111 -6.78 0.50 -1.13
C ILE A 111 -8.04 -0.34 -0.93
N ASP A 112 -8.94 0.13 -0.07
CA ASP A 112 -10.18 -0.62 0.23
C ASP A 112 -11.30 -0.31 -0.76
N ARG A 113 -11.29 0.91 -1.32
CA ARG A 113 -12.26 1.42 -2.30
C ARG A 113 -11.67 2.59 -3.07
N GLY A 114 -12.25 2.87 -4.24
CA GLY A 114 -11.88 4.03 -5.05
C GLY A 114 -10.72 3.73 -5.98
N SER A 115 -9.80 4.67 -6.19
CA SER A 115 -8.65 4.45 -7.06
C SER A 115 -7.43 5.24 -6.67
N ALA A 116 -6.27 4.72 -7.04
CA ALA A 116 -5.00 5.43 -6.95
C ALA A 116 -4.13 5.17 -8.18
N VAL A 117 -3.29 6.15 -8.51
CA VAL A 117 -2.27 6.05 -9.55
C VAL A 117 -0.91 6.15 -8.89
N PHE A 118 -0.04 5.21 -9.22
CA PHE A 118 1.29 5.09 -8.67
C PHE A 118 2.32 5.38 -9.75
N ALA A 119 3.32 6.18 -9.41
CA ALA A 119 4.55 6.33 -10.16
C ALA A 119 5.70 5.97 -9.22
N SER A 120 6.35 4.85 -9.48
CA SER A 120 7.50 4.38 -8.73
C SER A 120 8.72 4.29 -9.64
N GLU A 121 9.84 4.83 -9.21
CA GLU A 121 11.14 4.52 -9.80
C GLU A 121 11.62 3.12 -9.37
N GLN A 122 12.80 2.71 -9.86
CA GLN A 122 13.40 1.46 -9.44
C GLN A 122 13.86 1.57 -7.98
N LEU A 123 13.25 0.76 -7.10
CA LEU A 123 13.56 0.72 -5.68
C LEU A 123 14.91 0.02 -5.41
N ALA A 124 15.47 0.24 -4.22
CA ALA A 124 16.65 -0.49 -3.79
C ALA A 124 16.39 -2.00 -3.72
N ALA A 125 17.46 -2.81 -3.74
CA ALA A 125 17.33 -4.27 -3.78
C ALA A 125 16.66 -4.85 -2.52
N ASP A 126 16.79 -4.15 -1.40
CA ASP A 126 16.21 -4.44 -0.09
C ASP A 126 14.92 -3.63 0.16
N GLU A 127 14.28 -3.10 -0.88
CA GLU A 127 13.02 -2.38 -0.80
C GLU A 127 11.98 -2.99 -1.74
N GLN A 128 10.75 -3.11 -1.25
CA GLN A 128 9.63 -3.63 -2.02
C GLN A 128 8.43 -2.71 -1.85
N LEU A 129 7.69 -2.48 -2.93
CA LEU A 129 6.40 -1.80 -2.89
C LEU A 129 5.32 -2.80 -3.27
N THR A 130 4.30 -2.90 -2.43
CA THR A 130 3.11 -3.72 -2.70
C THR A 130 1.85 -2.88 -2.59
N VAL A 131 0.85 -3.18 -3.43
CA VAL A 131 -0.49 -2.61 -3.35
C VAL A 131 -1.48 -3.73 -3.11
N ARG A 132 -2.16 -3.66 -1.97
CA ARG A 132 -3.19 -4.62 -1.58
C ARG A 132 -4.57 -4.03 -1.76
N THR A 133 -5.45 -4.82 -2.34
CA THR A 133 -6.87 -4.55 -2.50
C THR A 133 -7.66 -5.75 -1.94
N PRO A 134 -9.01 -5.68 -1.90
CA PRO A 134 -9.82 -6.79 -1.41
C PRO A 134 -9.63 -8.11 -2.19
N THR A 135 -9.22 -8.04 -3.46
CA THR A 135 -9.15 -9.21 -4.34
C THR A 135 -7.74 -9.52 -4.85
N LEU A 136 -6.82 -8.57 -4.87
CA LEU A 136 -5.46 -8.75 -5.39
C LEU A 136 -4.40 -8.17 -4.45
N VAL A 137 -3.21 -8.74 -4.54
CA VAL A 137 -1.95 -8.10 -4.12
C VAL A 137 -1.10 -7.89 -5.37
N ALA A 138 -0.63 -6.68 -5.55
CA ALA A 138 0.22 -6.25 -6.65
C ALA A 138 1.62 -5.92 -6.13
N ALA A 139 2.64 -6.68 -6.55
CA ALA A 139 4.04 -6.37 -6.31
C ALA A 139 4.59 -5.47 -7.42
N VAL A 140 5.27 -4.40 -7.00
CA VAL A 140 5.58 -3.25 -7.84
C VAL A 140 7.09 -3.04 -7.91
N ARG A 141 7.62 -2.91 -9.12
CA ARG A 141 9.02 -2.57 -9.33
C ARG A 141 9.21 -1.66 -10.53
N GLY A 142 9.44 -0.37 -10.29
CA GLY A 142 9.75 0.59 -11.36
C GLY A 142 8.62 0.73 -12.38
N THR A 143 7.40 1.02 -11.90
CA THR A 143 6.21 1.07 -12.76
C THR A 143 5.39 2.34 -12.61
N GLN A 144 4.63 2.63 -13.65
CA GLN A 144 3.53 3.59 -13.64
C GLN A 144 2.22 2.85 -13.89
N PHE A 145 1.31 2.85 -12.93
CA PHE A 145 0.08 2.06 -13.02
C PHE A 145 -1.06 2.66 -12.20
N GLY A 146 -2.29 2.33 -12.60
CA GLY A 146 -3.51 2.64 -11.88
C GLY A 146 -4.09 1.39 -11.21
N VAL A 147 -4.66 1.58 -10.03
CA VAL A 147 -5.47 0.58 -9.34
C VAL A 147 -6.85 1.18 -9.08
N ASN A 148 -7.90 0.46 -9.46
CA ASN A 148 -9.28 0.82 -9.20
C ASN A 148 -9.97 -0.34 -8.45
N VAL A 149 -10.62 -0.01 -7.33
CA VAL A 149 -11.45 -0.93 -6.56
C VAL A 149 -12.90 -0.49 -6.72
N GLY A 150 -13.66 -1.29 -7.47
CA GLY A 150 -15.07 -1.07 -7.75
C GLY A 150 -15.96 -1.24 -6.53
N GLN A 151 -17.21 -0.79 -6.63
CA GLN A 151 -18.21 -0.94 -5.54
C GLN A 151 -18.55 -2.41 -5.24
N ASP A 152 -18.32 -3.30 -6.19
CA ASP A 152 -18.46 -4.76 -6.07
C ASP A 152 -17.19 -5.43 -5.53
N GLN A 153 -16.23 -4.63 -5.02
CA GLN A 153 -14.91 -5.06 -4.56
C GLN A 153 -14.03 -5.66 -5.66
N SER A 154 -14.43 -5.57 -6.94
CA SER A 154 -13.55 -5.96 -8.04
C SER A 154 -12.35 -5.03 -8.13
N THR A 155 -11.18 -5.59 -8.43
CA THR A 155 -9.96 -4.81 -8.62
C THR A 155 -9.60 -4.80 -10.09
N ARG A 156 -9.32 -3.61 -10.62
CA ARG A 156 -8.69 -3.40 -11.92
C ARG A 156 -7.31 -2.81 -11.72
N VAL A 157 -6.31 -3.41 -12.35
CA VAL A 157 -4.92 -2.91 -12.42
C VAL A 157 -4.62 -2.57 -13.88
N THR A 158 -4.22 -1.34 -14.17
CA THR A 158 -3.88 -0.88 -15.53
C THR A 158 -2.45 -0.35 -15.54
N VAL A 159 -1.58 -0.93 -16.36
CA VAL A 159 -0.15 -0.58 -16.35
C VAL A 159 0.17 0.31 -17.54
N ALA A 160 0.64 1.52 -17.25
CA ALA A 160 1.07 2.49 -18.25
C ALA A 160 2.53 2.29 -18.66
N ASP A 161 3.41 2.00 -17.70
CA ASP A 161 4.84 1.75 -17.91
C ASP A 161 5.36 0.72 -16.90
N GLY A 162 6.35 -0.08 -17.31
CA GLY A 162 6.91 -1.17 -16.50
C GLY A 162 6.04 -2.44 -16.47
N ALA A 163 6.07 -3.16 -15.34
CA ALA A 163 5.29 -4.37 -15.13
C ALA A 163 4.95 -4.61 -13.64
N VAL A 164 3.71 -5.02 -13.37
CA VAL A 164 3.20 -5.32 -12.03
C VAL A 164 2.94 -6.81 -11.93
N ALA A 165 3.51 -7.47 -10.93
CA ALA A 165 3.19 -8.87 -10.63
C ALA A 165 2.00 -8.92 -9.70
N THR A 166 1.01 -9.75 -9.99
CA THR A 166 -0.27 -9.79 -9.26
C THR A 166 -0.61 -11.20 -8.82
N ARG A 167 -1.19 -11.32 -7.63
CA ARG A 167 -1.73 -12.57 -7.11
C ARG A 167 -3.05 -12.31 -6.40
N PRO A 168 -3.94 -13.32 -6.27
CA PRO A 168 -5.10 -13.22 -5.39
C PRO A 168 -4.71 -12.82 -3.97
N SER A 169 -5.53 -11.97 -3.33
CA SER A 169 -5.38 -11.65 -1.91
C SER A 169 -5.98 -12.75 -1.04
N LEU A 170 -5.30 -13.09 0.06
CA LEU A 170 -5.85 -13.95 1.12
C LEU A 170 -6.80 -13.21 2.07
N GLY A 171 -7.17 -11.96 1.75
CA GLY A 171 -8.08 -11.16 2.57
C GLY A 171 -7.52 -10.96 3.98
N ARG A 172 -8.30 -11.35 5.00
CA ARG A 172 -7.95 -11.11 6.41
C ARG A 172 -6.64 -11.75 6.87
N ALA A 173 -6.21 -12.86 6.27
CA ALA A 173 -4.92 -13.45 6.63
C ALA A 173 -3.74 -12.50 6.37
N GLU A 174 -3.86 -11.62 5.38
CA GLU A 174 -2.87 -10.57 5.06
C GLU A 174 -3.10 -9.27 5.85
N GLU A 175 -4.10 -9.23 6.74
CA GLU A 175 -4.32 -8.15 7.71
C GLU A 175 -3.74 -8.50 9.09
N LEU A 176 -3.39 -9.77 9.29
CA LEU A 176 -2.80 -10.21 10.54
C LEU A 176 -1.46 -9.53 10.79
N PRO A 177 -1.07 -9.34 12.07
CA PRO A 177 0.27 -8.92 12.40
C PRO A 177 1.29 -9.84 11.70
N PRO A 178 2.30 -9.29 10.99
CA PRO A 178 3.30 -10.09 10.28
C PRO A 178 3.95 -11.16 11.15
N GLU A 179 4.13 -10.85 12.43
CA GLU A 179 4.73 -11.75 13.42
C GLU A 179 3.90 -13.03 13.59
N VAL A 180 2.58 -12.94 13.45
CA VAL A 180 1.63 -14.07 13.47
C VAL A 180 1.70 -14.84 12.15
N VAL A 181 1.74 -14.13 11.01
CA VAL A 181 1.80 -14.74 9.68
C VAL A 181 3.10 -15.53 9.49
N GLU A 182 4.25 -14.98 9.90
CA GLU A 182 5.56 -15.61 9.78
C GLU A 182 5.75 -16.79 10.75
N SER A 183 5.10 -16.73 11.91
CA SER A 183 5.09 -17.83 12.87
C SER A 183 4.15 -18.97 12.46
N SER A 184 3.17 -18.71 11.59
CA SER A 184 2.24 -19.72 11.07
C SER A 184 2.85 -20.43 9.87
N GLU A 185 3.08 -21.73 9.99
CA GLU A 185 3.62 -22.54 8.89
C GLU A 185 2.62 -22.58 7.72
N VAL A 186 1.33 -22.70 8.01
CA VAL A 186 0.30 -22.85 6.97
C VAL A 186 0.09 -21.54 6.21
N LEU A 187 0.00 -20.41 6.91
CA LEU A 187 -0.18 -19.10 6.25
C LEU A 187 1.06 -18.70 5.46
N SER A 188 2.25 -18.85 6.03
CA SER A 188 3.50 -18.55 5.34
C SER A 188 3.65 -19.38 4.05
N ASN A 189 3.38 -20.70 4.12
CA ASN A 189 3.42 -21.56 2.94
C ASN A 189 2.35 -21.19 1.90
N ALA A 190 1.14 -20.83 2.33
CA ALA A 190 0.08 -20.41 1.42
C ALA A 190 0.45 -19.11 0.67
N ILE A 191 1.00 -18.11 1.37
CA ILE A 191 1.47 -16.86 0.77
C ILE A 191 2.59 -17.15 -0.23
N THR A 192 3.62 -17.92 0.16
CA THR A 192 4.74 -18.24 -0.72
C THR A 192 4.30 -19.03 -1.95
N SER A 193 3.31 -19.92 -1.84
CA SER A 193 2.73 -20.60 -3.00
C SER A 193 2.01 -19.63 -3.93
N LEU A 194 1.27 -18.65 -3.39
CA LEU A 194 0.60 -17.64 -4.21
C LEU A 194 1.60 -16.71 -4.91
N GLU A 195 2.69 -16.33 -4.25
CA GLU A 195 3.79 -15.54 -4.85
C GLU A 195 4.43 -16.27 -6.04
N ARG A 196 4.59 -17.60 -5.97
CA ARG A 196 5.08 -18.39 -7.11
C ARG A 196 4.08 -18.45 -8.27
N SER A 197 2.80 -18.23 -8.00
CA SER A 197 1.71 -18.24 -8.98
C SER A 197 1.36 -16.85 -9.52
N GLU A 198 2.21 -15.86 -9.30
CA GLU A 198 1.96 -14.49 -9.75
C GLU A 198 1.75 -14.37 -11.27
N THR A 199 0.86 -13.46 -11.64
CA THR A 199 0.58 -13.05 -13.01
C THR A 199 1.15 -11.66 -13.26
N THR A 200 2.00 -11.53 -14.27
CA THR A 200 2.60 -10.25 -14.66
C THR A 200 1.70 -9.48 -15.62
N VAL A 201 1.32 -8.26 -15.24
CA VAL A 201 0.64 -7.26 -16.08
C VAL A 201 1.69 -6.28 -16.60
N SER A 202 1.89 -6.20 -17.91
CA SER A 202 2.90 -5.34 -18.53
C SER A 202 2.32 -4.03 -19.06
N ALA A 203 3.17 -3.07 -19.42
CA ALA A 203 2.76 -1.82 -20.05
C ALA A 203 1.76 -2.01 -21.20
N GLY A 204 0.68 -1.23 -21.17
CA GLY A 204 -0.43 -1.31 -22.12
C GLY A 204 -1.44 -2.44 -21.84
N GLN A 205 -1.25 -3.20 -20.76
CA GLN A 205 -2.19 -4.23 -20.31
C GLN A 205 -2.98 -3.81 -19.08
N GLU A 206 -4.08 -4.51 -18.86
CA GLU A 206 -4.85 -4.47 -17.64
C GLU A 206 -5.21 -5.86 -17.14
N LEU A 207 -5.50 -5.96 -15.85
CA LEU A 207 -6.06 -7.14 -15.22
C LEU A 207 -7.29 -6.72 -14.42
N SER A 208 -8.40 -7.42 -14.60
CA SER A 208 -9.59 -7.28 -13.75
C SER A 208 -9.83 -8.58 -12.99
N PHE A 209 -10.01 -8.48 -11.68
CA PHE A 209 -10.20 -9.64 -10.80
C PHE A 209 -11.30 -9.37 -9.77
N THR A 210 -12.38 -10.13 -9.87
CA THR A 210 -13.60 -9.97 -9.08
C THR A 210 -13.52 -10.71 -7.74
N ALA A 211 -14.40 -10.34 -6.80
CA ALA A 211 -14.53 -11.08 -5.54
C ALA A 211 -14.92 -12.55 -5.77
N ALA A 212 -15.79 -12.83 -6.74
CA ALA A 212 -16.19 -14.20 -7.07
C ALA A 212 -15.01 -15.05 -7.60
N GLN A 213 -14.14 -14.46 -8.44
CA GLN A 213 -12.93 -15.15 -8.91
C GLN A 213 -11.96 -15.40 -7.78
N ARG A 214 -11.75 -14.44 -6.87
CA ARG A 214 -10.97 -14.63 -5.66
C ARG A 214 -11.52 -15.79 -4.84
N ASP A 215 -12.81 -15.79 -4.55
CA ASP A 215 -13.46 -16.82 -3.74
C ASP A 215 -13.30 -18.20 -4.37
N GLN A 216 -13.48 -18.29 -5.69
CA GLN A 216 -13.24 -19.52 -6.42
C GLN A 216 -11.77 -19.99 -6.27
N THR A 217 -10.79 -19.11 -6.46
CA THR A 217 -9.37 -19.46 -6.33
C THR A 217 -9.02 -19.91 -4.91
N LEU A 218 -9.57 -19.25 -3.88
CA LEU A 218 -9.36 -19.65 -2.49
C LEU A 218 -10.04 -20.99 -2.18
N SER A 219 -11.25 -21.22 -2.71
CA SER A 219 -11.99 -22.48 -2.54
C SER A 219 -11.29 -23.66 -3.21
N GLU A 220 -10.72 -23.45 -4.40
CA GLU A 220 -9.90 -24.46 -5.09
C GLU A 220 -8.64 -24.84 -4.28
N ALA A 221 -8.13 -23.93 -3.46
CA ALA A 221 -7.03 -24.15 -2.54
C ALA A 221 -7.47 -24.67 -1.15
N GLY A 222 -8.77 -24.76 -0.88
CA GLY A 222 -9.32 -25.06 0.45
C GLY A 222 -9.03 -23.97 1.49
N LEU A 223 -8.74 -22.74 1.05
CA LEU A 223 -8.39 -21.61 1.90
C LEU A 223 -9.61 -20.76 2.28
N ASP A 224 -10.71 -20.81 1.55
CA ASP A 224 -11.90 -19.99 1.80
C ASP A 224 -12.53 -20.25 3.19
N GLU A 225 -12.83 -21.51 3.53
CA GLU A 225 -13.35 -21.91 4.84
C GLU A 225 -12.29 -21.83 5.95
N ALA A 226 -11.02 -21.98 5.56
CA ALA A 226 -9.89 -21.96 6.47
C ALA A 226 -9.59 -20.53 6.94
N LEU A 227 -9.75 -19.55 6.07
CA LEU A 227 -9.51 -18.13 6.36
C LEU A 227 -10.69 -17.43 7.07
N ALA A 228 -11.85 -18.10 7.13
CA ALA A 228 -13.04 -17.60 7.83
C ALA A 228 -13.08 -17.98 9.33
N ILE A 229 -12.01 -18.57 9.88
CA ILE A 229 -11.98 -18.98 11.29
C ILE A 229 -12.01 -17.78 12.25
N PRO A 230 -12.67 -17.90 13.41
CA PRO A 230 -12.67 -16.85 14.44
C PRO A 230 -11.27 -16.40 14.84
N GLU A 231 -10.32 -17.32 14.93
CA GLU A 231 -8.95 -17.07 15.36
C GLU A 231 -8.21 -16.06 14.47
N ILE A 232 -8.51 -16.03 13.16
CA ILE A 232 -7.95 -15.02 12.25
C ILE A 232 -8.58 -13.65 12.51
N SER A 233 -9.87 -13.61 12.84
CA SER A 233 -10.55 -12.35 13.15
C SER A 233 -10.10 -11.79 14.50
N GLU A 234 -9.89 -12.66 15.49
CA GLU A 234 -9.43 -12.30 16.84
C GLU A 234 -7.93 -11.95 16.87
N ALA A 235 -7.11 -12.58 16.02
CA ALA A 235 -5.67 -12.32 15.96
C ALA A 235 -5.31 -10.95 15.36
N GLY A 236 -6.24 -10.29 14.66
CA GLY A 236 -6.09 -8.93 14.14
C GLY A 236 -6.10 -7.83 15.21
N GLU A 237 -6.37 -8.17 16.46
CA GLU A 237 -6.43 -7.21 17.58
C GLU A 237 -5.03 -7.04 18.21
N ALA A 238 -4.39 -5.93 17.85
CA ALA A 238 -3.18 -5.36 18.47
C ALA A 238 -1.83 -6.06 18.20
N PRO A 239 -0.70 -5.29 18.24
CA PRO A 239 0.64 -5.85 18.14
C PRO A 239 0.86 -6.91 19.22
N ALA A 240 1.40 -8.05 18.82
CA ALA A 240 1.71 -9.16 19.71
C ALA A 240 3.21 -9.18 20.02
N THR A 241 3.57 -9.50 21.25
CA THR A 241 4.94 -9.92 21.56
C THR A 241 5.30 -11.17 20.75
N PRO A 242 6.60 -11.47 20.53
CA PRO A 242 6.99 -12.67 19.79
C PRO A 242 6.39 -13.98 20.34
N GLU A 243 6.23 -14.09 21.66
CA GLU A 243 5.60 -15.24 22.32
C GLU A 243 4.10 -15.31 22.02
N GLU A 244 3.37 -14.19 22.19
CA GLU A 244 1.94 -14.12 21.87
C GLU A 244 1.68 -14.37 20.37
N ALA A 245 2.58 -13.91 19.50
CA ALA A 245 2.50 -14.14 18.06
C ALA A 245 2.62 -15.63 17.72
N ARG A 246 3.58 -16.33 18.34
CA ARG A 246 3.76 -17.79 18.20
C ARG A 246 2.54 -18.56 18.73
N GLU A 247 1.97 -18.16 19.87
CA GLU A 247 0.76 -18.79 20.40
C GLU A 247 -0.46 -18.58 19.49
N ARG A 248 -0.67 -17.36 18.99
CA ARG A 248 -1.73 -17.05 18.02
C ARG A 248 -1.55 -17.89 16.75
N ALA A 249 -0.33 -17.92 16.21
CA ALA A 249 0.01 -18.70 15.03
C ALA A 249 -0.22 -20.20 15.23
N ALA A 250 0.13 -20.77 16.40
CA ALA A 250 -0.10 -22.18 16.70
C ALA A 250 -1.60 -22.55 16.69
N ARG A 251 -2.47 -21.69 17.25
CA ARG A 251 -3.92 -21.88 17.21
C ARG A 251 -4.47 -21.82 15.78
N ILE A 252 -3.98 -20.86 14.99
CA ILE A 252 -4.32 -20.74 13.57
C ILE A 252 -3.88 -22.00 12.82
N ASP A 253 -2.63 -22.43 12.97
CA ASP A 253 -2.08 -23.62 12.32
C ASP A 253 -2.84 -24.90 12.68
N GLU A 254 -3.23 -25.08 13.94
CA GLU A 254 -4.03 -26.22 14.39
C GLU A 254 -5.36 -26.30 13.62
N GLN A 255 -6.06 -25.17 13.48
CA GLN A 255 -7.30 -25.09 12.71
C GLN A 255 -7.05 -25.28 11.21
N LEU A 256 -6.06 -24.61 10.65
CA LEU A 256 -5.80 -24.62 9.20
C LEU A 256 -5.27 -25.97 8.70
N ARG A 257 -4.43 -26.69 9.45
CA ARG A 257 -3.91 -28.02 9.04
C ARG A 257 -5.01 -29.05 8.84
N THR A 258 -6.14 -28.91 9.52
CA THR A 258 -7.30 -29.79 9.33
C THR A 258 -8.12 -29.47 8.08
N ARG A 259 -7.92 -28.29 7.49
CA ARG A 259 -8.75 -27.72 6.41
C ARG A 259 -8.00 -27.54 5.09
N VAL A 260 -6.68 -27.29 5.16
CA VAL A 260 -5.83 -27.03 4.00
C VAL A 260 -4.90 -28.22 3.77
N ALA A 261 -5.15 -28.97 2.69
CA ALA A 261 -4.22 -30.00 2.24
C ALA A 261 -3.08 -29.37 1.44
N ALA A 262 -1.82 -29.78 1.68
CA ALA A 262 -0.66 -29.26 0.96
C ALA A 262 -0.75 -29.45 -0.58
N GLU A 263 -1.43 -30.51 -1.04
CA GLU A 263 -1.71 -30.76 -2.45
C GLU A 263 -2.64 -29.70 -3.08
N ASN A 264 -3.53 -29.07 -2.29
CA ASN A 264 -4.42 -28.03 -2.79
C ASN A 264 -3.67 -26.74 -3.10
N LEU A 265 -2.61 -26.43 -2.33
CA LEU A 265 -1.77 -25.25 -2.57
C LEU A 265 -1.00 -25.33 -3.90
N GLN A 266 -0.72 -26.53 -4.41
CA GLN A 266 -0.11 -26.71 -5.74
C GLN A 266 -1.08 -26.40 -6.89
N ARG A 267 -2.40 -26.46 -6.65
CA ARG A 267 -3.42 -26.17 -7.67
C ARG A 267 -3.59 -24.68 -7.95
N LEU A 268 -3.17 -23.83 -7.01
CA LEU A 268 -3.14 -22.36 -7.16
C LEU A 268 -2.29 -21.91 -8.35
N GLU A 269 -1.25 -22.67 -8.71
CA GLU A 269 -0.37 -22.37 -9.83
C GLU A 269 -1.06 -22.47 -11.21
N GLN A 270 -2.24 -23.09 -11.29
CA GLN A 270 -2.95 -23.37 -12.55
C GLN A 270 -4.13 -22.43 -12.83
N SER A 271 -4.62 -21.71 -11.82
CA SER A 271 -5.77 -20.79 -11.92
C SER A 271 -5.30 -19.34 -12.02
N GLN A 272 -4.63 -18.99 -13.12
CA GLN A 272 -4.19 -17.62 -13.41
C GLN A 272 -5.15 -16.90 -14.35
N VAL A 273 -5.56 -15.69 -13.99
CA VAL A 273 -6.31 -14.81 -14.89
C VAL A 273 -5.33 -14.10 -15.81
N GLN A 274 -5.54 -14.20 -17.11
CA GLN A 274 -4.63 -13.60 -18.08
C GLN A 274 -4.88 -12.09 -18.20
N PRO A 275 -3.83 -11.25 -18.22
CA PRO A 275 -3.97 -9.84 -18.53
C PRO A 275 -4.51 -9.64 -19.95
N ALA A 276 -5.36 -8.63 -20.11
CA ALA A 276 -5.91 -8.19 -21.40
C ALA A 276 -5.24 -6.88 -21.85
N PRO A 277 -5.33 -6.49 -23.13
CA PRO A 277 -5.02 -5.12 -23.53
C PRO A 277 -5.86 -4.11 -22.73
N ALA A 278 -5.23 -3.04 -22.24
CA ALA A 278 -5.92 -2.00 -21.48
C ALA A 278 -6.95 -1.27 -22.33
N ASP A 279 -8.06 -0.85 -21.70
CA ASP A 279 -8.96 0.13 -22.32
C ASP A 279 -8.17 1.41 -22.67
N PRO A 280 -8.23 1.91 -23.92
CA PRO A 280 -7.44 3.08 -24.32
C PRO A 280 -7.73 4.34 -23.50
N GLY A 281 -8.98 4.54 -23.08
CA GLY A 281 -9.37 5.71 -22.29
C GLY A 281 -8.81 5.61 -20.87
N GLU A 282 -8.88 4.43 -20.26
CA GLU A 282 -8.32 4.19 -18.94
C GLU A 282 -6.78 4.30 -18.95
N LEU A 283 -6.12 3.73 -19.95
CA LEU A 283 -4.67 3.83 -20.11
C LEU A 283 -4.24 5.30 -20.26
N GLN A 284 -4.94 6.07 -21.09
CA GLN A 284 -4.69 7.50 -21.25
C GLN A 284 -4.93 8.28 -19.96
N ARG A 285 -5.96 7.92 -19.18
CA ARG A 285 -6.23 8.53 -17.88
C ARG A 285 -5.07 8.30 -16.90
N VAL A 286 -4.60 7.06 -16.77
CA VAL A 286 -3.45 6.73 -15.90
C VAL A 286 -2.20 7.50 -16.34
N GLN A 287 -1.88 7.52 -17.63
CA GLN A 287 -0.74 8.26 -18.17
C GLN A 287 -0.84 9.77 -17.89
N ALA A 288 -2.02 10.36 -18.08
CA ALA A 288 -2.24 11.78 -17.82
C ALA A 288 -2.10 12.11 -16.33
N GLU A 289 -2.64 11.26 -15.44
CA GLU A 289 -2.49 11.44 -13.99
C GLU A 289 -1.02 11.35 -13.55
N VAL A 290 -0.25 10.41 -14.10
CA VAL A 290 1.20 10.32 -13.83
C VAL A 290 1.96 11.55 -14.32
N GLN A 291 1.66 12.07 -15.52
CA GLN A 291 2.29 13.28 -16.04
C GLN A 291 1.98 14.54 -15.21
N GLN A 292 0.86 14.53 -14.48
CA GLN A 292 0.47 15.60 -13.58
C GLN A 292 1.08 15.47 -12.17
N LEU A 293 1.73 14.34 -11.85
CA LEU A 293 2.44 14.18 -10.58
C LEU A 293 3.70 15.03 -10.60
N THR A 294 3.90 15.79 -9.51
CA THR A 294 4.99 16.76 -9.42
C THR A 294 5.81 16.48 -8.17
N PRO A 295 6.53 15.36 -8.12
CA PRO A 295 7.32 14.98 -6.95
C PRO A 295 8.36 16.05 -6.64
N VAL A 296 8.64 16.22 -5.36
CA VAL A 296 9.81 16.92 -4.86
C VAL A 296 11.03 15.99 -5.06
N PRO A 297 12.15 16.45 -5.64
CA PRO A 297 13.37 15.66 -5.72
C PRO A 297 13.72 15.09 -4.34
N PRO A 298 14.11 13.80 -4.25
CA PRO A 298 14.39 13.17 -2.97
C PRO A 298 15.42 13.95 -2.12
N GLU A 299 16.42 14.55 -2.76
CA GLU A 299 17.44 15.35 -2.07
C GLU A 299 16.87 16.63 -1.43
N GLU A 300 15.95 17.30 -2.14
CA GLU A 300 15.23 18.47 -1.60
C GLU A 300 14.34 18.06 -0.43
N LEU A 301 13.59 16.97 -0.57
CA LEU A 301 12.68 16.46 0.45
C LEU A 301 13.40 16.10 1.75
N GLU A 302 14.61 15.54 1.65
CA GLU A 302 15.45 15.21 2.80
C GLU A 302 16.05 16.45 3.47
N SER A 303 16.46 17.45 2.69
CA SER A 303 17.04 18.68 3.23
C SER A 303 16.09 19.48 4.13
N VAL A 304 14.78 19.28 3.95
CA VAL A 304 13.71 19.98 4.70
C VAL A 304 13.04 19.12 5.77
N VAL A 305 13.60 17.96 6.12
CA VAL A 305 13.10 17.15 7.23
C VAL A 305 13.12 17.96 8.53
N GLY A 306 11.99 17.99 9.23
CA GLY A 306 11.80 18.81 10.43
C GLY A 306 11.61 20.32 10.17
N GLN A 307 11.52 20.74 8.91
CA GLN A 307 11.37 22.14 8.50
C GLN A 307 10.06 22.35 7.69
N PRO A 308 8.89 22.30 8.34
CA PRO A 308 7.59 22.29 7.66
C PRO A 308 7.31 23.55 6.85
N ASP A 309 7.80 24.72 7.29
CA ASP A 309 7.58 25.98 6.57
C ASP A 309 8.38 26.04 5.26
N GLN A 310 9.60 25.50 5.25
CA GLN A 310 10.40 25.40 4.02
C GLN A 310 9.80 24.41 3.03
N LEU A 311 9.35 23.24 3.52
CA LEU A 311 8.64 22.27 2.70
C LEU A 311 7.39 22.87 2.06
N ARG A 312 6.58 23.61 2.85
CA ARG A 312 5.41 24.32 2.34
C ARG A 312 5.78 25.37 1.30
N ALA A 313 6.89 26.09 1.46
CA ALA A 313 7.38 27.05 0.47
C ALA A 313 7.74 26.37 -0.88
N ILE A 314 8.51 25.27 -0.83
CA ILE A 314 8.87 24.47 -2.02
C ILE A 314 7.62 23.97 -2.74
N LEU A 315 6.66 23.41 -1.98
CA LEU A 315 5.41 22.92 -2.55
C LEU A 315 4.54 24.04 -3.12
N SER A 316 4.62 25.24 -2.55
CA SER A 316 3.93 26.42 -3.09
C SER A 316 4.48 26.80 -4.46
N GLU A 317 5.80 26.90 -4.59
CA GLU A 317 6.46 27.21 -5.88
C GLU A 317 6.21 26.13 -6.94
N ARG A 318 6.21 24.85 -6.54
CA ARG A 318 5.87 23.74 -7.45
C ARG A 318 4.40 23.77 -7.86
N ALA A 319 3.49 24.11 -6.95
CA ALA A 319 2.08 24.26 -7.27
C ALA A 319 1.84 25.40 -8.28
N GLU A 320 2.60 26.50 -8.21
CA GLU A 320 2.56 27.58 -9.22
C GLU A 320 2.88 27.04 -10.62
N THR A 321 3.94 26.25 -10.74
CA THR A 321 4.40 25.67 -12.01
C THR A 321 3.34 24.77 -12.64
N ASN A 322 2.57 24.06 -11.82
CA ASN A 322 1.57 23.09 -12.27
C ASN A 322 0.13 23.60 -12.17
N ARG A 323 -0.05 24.87 -11.79
CA ARG A 323 -1.37 25.46 -11.50
C ARG A 323 -2.35 25.24 -12.64
N ALA A 324 -1.92 25.41 -13.90
CA ALA A 324 -2.81 25.23 -15.05
C ALA A 324 -3.33 23.79 -15.18
N ALA A 325 -2.46 22.79 -15.01
CA ALA A 325 -2.84 21.38 -15.09
C ALA A 325 -3.74 20.97 -13.92
N VAL A 326 -3.41 21.42 -12.70
CA VAL A 326 -4.27 21.20 -11.52
C VAL A 326 -5.63 21.88 -11.71
N GLN A 327 -5.65 23.10 -12.22
CA GLN A 327 -6.89 23.82 -12.47
C GLN A 327 -7.77 23.10 -13.50
N GLN A 328 -7.19 22.62 -14.61
CA GLN A 328 -7.92 21.82 -15.58
C GLN A 328 -8.54 20.58 -14.93
N LYS A 329 -7.79 19.87 -14.07
CA LYS A 329 -8.31 18.71 -13.36
C LYS A 329 -9.46 19.06 -12.41
N ILE A 330 -9.39 20.22 -11.75
CA ILE A 330 -10.49 20.73 -10.91
C ILE A 330 -11.73 20.98 -11.78
N GLU A 331 -11.57 21.62 -12.93
CA GLU A 331 -12.69 21.85 -13.85
C GLU A 331 -13.35 20.53 -14.31
N GLU A 332 -12.54 19.51 -14.63
CA GLU A 332 -13.01 18.16 -14.97
C GLU A 332 -13.77 17.50 -13.81
N LEU A 333 -13.25 17.57 -12.58
CA LEU A 333 -13.86 16.96 -11.39
C LEU A 333 -15.20 17.60 -11.04
N TYR A 334 -15.33 18.90 -11.24
CA TYR A 334 -16.55 19.66 -10.91
C TYR A 334 -17.50 19.79 -12.11
N GLY A 335 -17.05 19.52 -13.34
CA GLY A 335 -17.82 19.71 -14.56
C GLY A 335 -18.14 21.17 -14.84
N GLN A 336 -17.28 22.09 -14.40
CA GLN A 336 -17.47 23.54 -14.45
C GLN A 336 -16.16 24.23 -14.79
N SER A 337 -16.22 25.28 -15.60
CA SER A 337 -15.05 26.13 -15.88
C SER A 337 -14.73 27.05 -14.70
N SER A 338 -13.48 27.50 -14.63
CA SER A 338 -13.07 28.46 -13.60
C SER A 338 -13.70 29.83 -13.81
N GLU A 339 -14.16 30.42 -12.72
CA GLU A 339 -14.73 31.76 -12.62
C GLU A 339 -13.92 32.58 -11.60
N GLY A 340 -14.08 33.90 -11.62
CA GLY A 340 -13.52 34.83 -10.63
C GLY A 340 -14.55 35.29 -9.62
N LEU A 341 -14.38 34.94 -8.35
CA LEU A 341 -15.20 35.44 -7.25
C LEU A 341 -14.64 36.80 -6.77
N GLU A 342 -15.37 37.87 -7.03
CA GLU A 342 -14.99 39.23 -6.62
C GLU A 342 -15.45 39.51 -5.19
N LEU A 343 -14.52 39.94 -4.34
CA LEU A 343 -14.76 40.25 -2.93
C LEU A 343 -14.91 41.75 -2.70
N ARG A 344 -15.56 42.13 -1.58
CA ARG A 344 -15.79 43.53 -1.19
C ARG A 344 -14.52 44.33 -0.95
N ASP A 345 -13.41 43.66 -0.68
CA ASP A 345 -12.10 44.29 -0.53
C ASP A 345 -11.35 44.48 -1.86
N GLY A 346 -11.99 44.12 -2.99
CA GLY A 346 -11.44 44.25 -4.34
C GLY A 346 -10.58 43.06 -4.78
N ARG A 347 -10.39 42.04 -3.95
CA ARG A 347 -9.71 40.80 -4.37
C ARG A 347 -10.60 39.97 -5.28
N ILE A 348 -10.00 39.30 -6.25
CA ILE A 348 -10.67 38.32 -7.11
C ILE A 348 -10.00 36.97 -6.88
N ILE A 349 -10.78 35.97 -6.49
CA ILE A 349 -10.30 34.60 -6.30
C ILE A 349 -10.78 33.77 -7.48
N ARG A 350 -9.85 33.25 -8.28
CA ARG A 350 -10.17 32.41 -9.43
C ARG A 350 -10.21 30.93 -9.04
N GLY A 351 -11.18 30.20 -9.59
CA GLY A 351 -11.34 28.76 -9.41
C GLY A 351 -12.73 28.30 -9.82
N VAL A 352 -13.07 27.04 -9.56
CA VAL A 352 -14.46 26.60 -9.71
C VAL A 352 -15.27 27.13 -8.53
N VAL A 353 -16.30 27.92 -8.83
CA VAL A 353 -17.11 28.64 -7.85
C VAL A 353 -18.48 27.98 -7.71
N PHE A 354 -18.90 27.64 -6.49
CA PHE A 354 -20.25 27.17 -6.21
C PHE A 354 -20.73 27.62 -4.84
N GLN A 355 -22.05 27.68 -4.64
CA GLN A 355 -22.62 28.04 -3.34
C GLN A 355 -22.86 26.80 -2.47
N ARG A 356 -22.54 26.91 -1.17
CA ARG A 356 -22.86 25.93 -0.13
C ARG A 356 -23.57 26.64 1.02
N GLY A 357 -24.89 26.60 1.02
CA GLY A 357 -25.71 27.32 2.00
C GLY A 357 -25.61 28.83 1.79
N ALA A 358 -25.14 29.56 2.80
CA ALA A 358 -24.95 31.02 2.74
C ALA A 358 -23.56 31.44 2.26
N ASP A 359 -22.69 30.48 1.96
CA ASP A 359 -21.29 30.74 1.63
C ASP A 359 -21.00 30.35 0.16
N TYR A 360 -20.01 31.01 -0.44
CA TYR A 360 -19.38 30.60 -1.68
C TYR A 360 -18.16 29.74 -1.36
N VAL A 361 -17.95 28.70 -2.14
CA VAL A 361 -16.73 27.88 -2.11
C VAL A 361 -16.04 28.08 -3.45
N VAL A 362 -14.75 28.43 -3.39
CA VAL A 362 -13.87 28.49 -4.55
C VAL A 362 -12.84 27.39 -4.42
N VAL A 363 -12.77 26.50 -5.41
CA VAL A 363 -11.78 25.42 -5.47
C VAL A 363 -10.80 25.72 -6.58
N ASN A 364 -9.52 25.82 -6.23
CA ASN A 364 -8.42 26.11 -7.15
C ASN A 364 -7.18 25.31 -6.78
N ALA A 365 -6.08 25.52 -7.51
CA ALA A 365 -4.83 24.77 -7.30
C ALA A 365 -4.20 24.98 -5.91
N ASP A 366 -4.60 26.01 -5.16
CA ASP A 366 -4.13 26.27 -3.80
C ASP A 366 -5.01 25.60 -2.73
N GLY A 367 -6.14 25.01 -3.12
CA GLY A 367 -7.08 24.31 -2.26
C GLY A 367 -8.51 24.85 -2.37
N ALA A 368 -9.32 24.59 -1.34
CA ALA A 368 -10.69 25.08 -1.25
C ALA A 368 -10.79 26.21 -0.23
N VAL A 369 -11.39 27.35 -0.64
CA VAL A 369 -11.64 28.50 0.23
C VAL A 369 -13.14 28.72 0.36
N THR A 370 -13.64 28.82 1.59
CA THR A 370 -15.04 29.14 1.88
C THR A 370 -15.16 30.63 2.25
N ILE A 371 -16.08 31.34 1.61
CA ILE A 371 -16.26 32.78 1.73
C ILE A 371 -17.73 33.10 1.99
N PRO A 372 -18.05 33.81 3.09
CA PRO A 372 -19.43 34.22 3.36
C PRO A 372 -19.99 35.09 2.24
N ALA A 373 -21.24 34.88 1.83
CA ALA A 373 -21.87 35.72 0.79
C ALA A 373 -21.87 37.21 1.14
N SER A 374 -21.81 37.57 2.44
CA SER A 374 -21.68 38.96 2.88
C SER A 374 -20.39 39.63 2.41
N GLN A 375 -19.35 38.88 2.06
CA GLN A 375 -18.06 39.38 1.58
C GLN A 375 -17.94 39.40 0.05
N VAL A 376 -18.93 38.87 -0.67
CA VAL A 376 -18.91 38.74 -2.13
C VAL A 376 -19.63 39.92 -2.80
N VAL A 377 -19.02 40.42 -3.88
CA VAL A 377 -19.58 41.46 -4.76
C VAL A 377 -20.24 40.82 -5.98
N GLY A 378 -19.59 39.82 -6.59
CA GLY A 378 -20.11 39.16 -7.79
C GLY A 378 -19.22 38.02 -8.27
N VAL A 379 -19.65 37.40 -9.37
CA VAL A 379 -18.92 36.35 -10.08
C VAL A 379 -18.60 36.88 -11.48
N THR A 380 -17.35 36.71 -11.90
CA THR A 380 -16.80 37.17 -13.18
C THR A 380 -16.27 36.00 -13.98
N PHE A 381 -16.24 36.10 -15.31
CA PHE A 381 -15.78 35.04 -16.22
C PHE A 381 -14.42 35.40 -16.81
#